data_AF-A0A815TRT0-F1
#
_entry.id   AF-A0A815TRT0-F1
#
_cell.length_a   1.000
_cell.length_b   1.000
_cell.length_c   1.000
_cell.angle_alpha   90.00
_cell.angle_beta   90.00
_cell.angle_gamma   90.00
#
_symmetry.space_group_name_H-M   'P 1'
#
loop_
_entity.id
_entity.type
_entity.pdbx_description
1 polymer ?
#
loop_
_entity_poly.entity_id
_entity_poly.type
_entity_poly.pdbx_seq_one_letter_code
_entity_poly.pdbx_strand_id
1 'polypeptide(L)'
;MNLGETYREMKDYLTALTYFQKGLKIHEEILAKRHPDLAAIYRNMSKLYFSTQQYSMAMKYDQQAVEIGQEKLTTTHPHLLEYREIFEKIRRKQLFTIRASALLGGPQLCTEMDTHRVNLVGLV
;
A
#
# COMPACT_ATOMS: atom_id res chain seq x y z
N MET A 1 -10.11 16.10 7.72
CA MET A 1 -10.47 14.72 8.07
C MET A 1 -10.63 13.96 6.75
N ASN A 2 -9.78 12.95 6.48
CA ASN A 2 -9.85 12.17 5.24
C ASN A 2 -10.81 10.98 5.48
N LEU A 3 -11.87 10.87 4.69
CA LEU A 3 -12.86 9.80 4.82
C LEU A 3 -12.21 8.41 4.83
N GLY A 4 -11.19 8.18 4.00
CA GLY A 4 -10.47 6.92 3.96
C GLY A 4 -9.76 6.57 5.27
N GLU A 5 -9.27 7.58 6.00
CA GLU A 5 -8.64 7.36 7.31
C GLU A 5 -9.66 7.03 8.39
N THR A 6 -10.81 7.71 8.38
CA THR A 6 -11.92 7.41 9.29
C THR A 6 -12.42 5.97 9.14
N TYR A 7 -12.62 5.50 7.91
CA TYR A 7 -13.01 4.11 7.67
C TYR A 7 -11.92 3.10 8.06
N ARG A 8 -10.64 3.45 7.89
CA ARG A 8 -9.52 2.61 8.35
C ARG A 8 -9.52 2.48 9.88
N GLU A 9 -9.78 3.56 10.61
CA GLU A 9 -9.90 3.54 12.07
C GLU A 9 -11.10 2.71 12.53
N MET A 10 -12.20 2.74 11.77
CA MET A 10 -13.37 1.86 11.96
C MET A 10 -13.13 0.40 11.54
N LYS A 11 -11.93 0.06 11.04
CA LYS A 11 -11.56 -1.24 10.47
C LYS A 11 -12.38 -1.67 9.25
N ASP A 12 -13.09 -0.73 8.61
CA ASP A 12 -13.72 -0.94 7.31
C ASP A 12 -12.69 -0.68 6.20
N TYR A 13 -11.85 -1.70 5.97
CA TYR A 13 -10.72 -1.59 5.06
C TYR A 13 -11.13 -1.51 3.59
N LEU A 14 -12.25 -2.12 3.20
CA LEU A 14 -12.75 -2.08 1.81
C LEU A 14 -13.26 -0.68 1.46
N THR A 15 -14.03 -0.08 2.35
CA THR A 15 -14.51 1.29 2.16
C THR A 15 -13.34 2.28 2.20
N ALA A 16 -12.39 2.11 3.13
CA ALA A 16 -11.17 2.91 3.18
C ALA A 16 -10.38 2.84 1.86
N LEU A 17 -10.19 1.64 1.30
CA LEU A 17 -9.49 1.45 0.02
C LEU A 17 -10.19 2.18 -1.12
N THR A 18 -11.52 2.07 -1.19
CA THR A 18 -12.34 2.73 -2.20
C THR A 18 -12.16 4.25 -2.18
N TYR A 19 -12.15 4.85 -0.98
CA TYR A 19 -11.93 6.30 -0.84
C TYR A 19 -10.50 6.72 -1.21
N PHE A 20 -9.48 5.95 -0.82
CA PHE A 20 -8.10 6.26 -1.21
C PHE A 20 -7.88 6.12 -2.72
N GLN A 21 -8.47 5.11 -3.38
CA GLN A 21 -8.38 4.94 -4.84
C GLN A 21 -9.10 6.07 -5.59
N LYS A 22 -10.28 6.48 -5.13
CA LYS A 22 -10.98 7.66 -5.70
C LYS A 22 -10.16 8.94 -5.54
N GLY A 23 -9.59 9.14 -4.35
CA GLY A 23 -8.71 10.28 -4.08
C GLY A 23 -7.48 10.27 -4.98
N LEU A 24 -6.82 9.11 -5.14
CA LEU A 24 -5.66 8.94 -6.00
C LEU A 24 -5.98 9.33 -7.45
N LYS A 25 -7.07 8.79 -8.02
CA LYS A 25 -7.46 9.09 -9.40
C LYS A 25 -7.67 10.58 -9.65
N ILE A 26 -8.38 11.26 -8.75
CA ILE A 26 -8.61 12.71 -8.84
C ILE A 26 -7.28 13.48 -8.77
N HIS A 27 -6.40 13.10 -7.86
CA HIS A 27 -5.11 13.76 -7.68
C HIS A 27 -4.15 13.47 -8.85
N GLU A 28 -4.21 12.30 -9.47
CA GLU A 28 -3.42 11.97 -10.67
C GLU A 28 -3.89 12.74 -11.91
N GLU A 29 -5.18 13.07 -11.99
CA GLU A 29 -5.74 13.88 -13.09
C GLU A 29 -5.41 15.38 -12.97
N ILE A 30 -5.32 15.89 -11.73
CA ILE A 30 -5.17 17.32 -11.46
C ILE A 30 -3.71 17.72 -11.16
N LEU A 31 -2.94 16.83 -10.53
CA LEU A 31 -1.60 17.13 -10.04
C LEU A 31 -0.53 16.48 -10.91
N ALA A 32 0.62 17.14 -11.01
CA ALA A 32 1.80 16.51 -11.59
C ALA A 32 2.11 15.20 -10.83
N LYS A 33 2.58 14.19 -11.55
CA LYS A 33 2.85 12.81 -11.06
C LYS A 33 3.71 12.71 -9.78
N ARG A 34 4.34 13.81 -9.36
CA ARG A 34 5.25 13.92 -8.21
C ARG A 34 4.81 15.01 -7.22
N HIS A 35 3.50 15.21 -7.08
CA HIS A 35 2.96 16.15 -6.11
C HIS A 35 3.00 15.56 -4.69
N PRO A 36 3.39 16.33 -3.65
CA PRO A 36 3.43 15.85 -2.26
C PRO A 36 2.11 15.23 -1.77
N ASP A 37 0.97 15.70 -2.27
CA ASP A 37 -0.34 15.14 -1.91
C ASP A 37 -0.51 13.68 -2.38
N LEU A 38 0.11 13.31 -3.51
CA LEU A 38 0.14 11.91 -3.96
C LEU A 38 0.95 11.05 -2.98
N ALA A 39 2.05 11.57 -2.41
CA ALA A 39 2.83 10.86 -1.39
C ALA A 39 1.99 10.58 -0.13
N ALA A 40 1.15 11.54 0.28
CA ALA A 40 0.24 11.35 1.42
C ALA A 40 -0.81 10.26 1.14
N ILE A 41 -1.39 10.23 -0.06
CA ILE A 41 -2.36 9.20 -0.47
C ILE A 41 -1.69 7.82 -0.49
N TYR A 42 -0.52 7.69 -1.11
CA TYR A 42 0.24 6.45 -1.14
C TYR A 42 0.62 5.96 0.27
N ARG A 43 1.00 6.87 1.18
CA ARG A 43 1.26 6.50 2.57
C ARG A 43 0.02 5.97 3.29
N ASN A 44 -1.15 6.54 3.02
CA ASN A 44 -2.38 6.05 3.62
C ASN A 44 -2.78 4.67 3.09
N MET A 45 -2.55 4.41 1.79
CA MET A 45 -2.70 3.08 1.22
C MET A 45 -1.70 2.09 1.83
N SER A 46 -0.42 2.46 1.98
CA SER A 46 0.60 1.66 2.68
C SER A 46 0.15 1.26 4.09
N LYS A 47 -0.33 2.22 4.89
CA LYS A 47 -0.88 1.96 6.23
C LYS A 47 -2.09 1.02 6.20
N LEU A 48 -2.97 1.17 5.22
CA LEU A 48 -4.15 0.30 5.06
C LEU A 48 -3.74 -1.15 4.77
N TYR A 49 -2.80 -1.35 3.84
CA TYR A 49 -2.27 -2.68 3.54
C TYR A 49 -1.48 -3.29 4.70
N PHE A 50 -0.77 -2.45 5.48
CA PHE A 50 -0.15 -2.88 6.72
C PHE A 50 -1.19 -3.39 7.74
N SER A 51 -2.32 -2.68 7.90
CA SER A 51 -3.41 -3.10 8.78
C SER A 51 -4.08 -4.41 8.34
N THR A 52 -4.09 -4.71 7.04
CA THR A 52 -4.62 -5.96 6.48
C THR A 52 -3.56 -7.06 6.32
N GLN A 53 -2.35 -6.87 6.87
CA GLN A 53 -1.21 -7.80 6.81
C GLN A 53 -0.68 -8.11 5.40
N GLN A 54 -1.07 -7.32 4.40
CA GLN A 54 -0.58 -7.44 3.03
C GLN A 54 0.71 -6.63 2.87
N TYR A 55 1.79 -7.11 3.51
CA TYR A 55 3.03 -6.33 3.64
C TYR A 55 3.73 -6.03 2.31
N SER A 56 3.63 -6.92 1.32
CA SER A 56 4.17 -6.70 -0.03
C SER A 56 3.52 -5.51 -0.73
N MET A 57 2.19 -5.39 -0.66
CA MET A 57 1.45 -4.24 -1.19
C MET A 57 1.74 -2.99 -0.38
N ALA A 58 1.85 -3.10 0.95
CA ALA A 58 2.22 -1.98 1.81
C ALA A 58 3.60 -1.41 1.40
N MET A 59 4.62 -2.26 1.21
CA MET A 59 5.95 -1.83 0.76
C MET A 59 5.92 -1.14 -0.60
N LYS A 60 5.13 -1.65 -1.56
CA LYS A 60 5.01 -1.04 -2.89
C LYS A 60 4.52 0.41 -2.81
N TYR A 61 3.45 0.66 -2.06
CA TYR A 61 2.89 2.00 -1.91
C TYR A 61 3.78 2.91 -1.05
N ASP A 62 4.45 2.36 -0.04
CA ASP A 62 5.40 3.13 0.77
C ASP A 62 6.58 3.62 -0.06
N GLN A 63 7.09 2.77 -0.95
CA GLN A 63 8.16 3.11 -1.89
C GLN A 63 7.75 4.26 -2.83
N GLN A 64 6.53 4.21 -3.39
CA GLN A 64 6.02 5.31 -4.22
C GLN A 64 5.90 6.64 -3.44
N ALA A 65 5.50 6.57 -2.17
CA ALA A 65 5.43 7.75 -1.31
C ALA A 65 6.82 8.35 -1.02
N VAL A 66 7.80 7.49 -0.77
CA VAL A 66 9.20 7.88 -0.54
C VAL A 66 9.81 8.50 -1.79
N GLU A 67 9.60 7.93 -2.97
CA GLU A 67 10.12 8.46 -4.24
C GLU A 67 9.66 9.90 -4.49
N ILE A 68 8.38 10.17 -4.26
CA ILE A 68 7.82 11.52 -4.38
C ILE A 68 8.35 12.44 -3.27
N GLY A 69 8.48 11.93 -2.05
CA GLY A 69 9.01 12.68 -0.90
C GLY A 69 10.48 13.08 -1.07
N GLN A 70 11.33 12.18 -1.58
CA GLN A 70 12.77 12.41 -1.74
C GLN A 70 13.10 13.43 -2.83
N GLU A 71 12.28 13.52 -3.88
CA GLU A 71 12.51 14.49 -4.96
C GLU A 71 12.19 15.94 -4.57
N LYS A 72 11.32 16.14 -3.56
CA LYS A 72 10.88 17.47 -3.13
C LYS A 72 11.36 17.92 -1.76
N LEU A 73 11.75 16.99 -0.88
CA LEU A 73 12.19 17.31 0.47
C LEU A 73 13.72 17.20 0.52
N THR A 74 14.41 18.34 0.71
CA THR A 74 15.80 18.32 1.20
C THR A 74 15.84 17.45 2.46
N THR A 75 16.94 16.71 2.63
CA THR A 75 17.13 15.54 3.51
C THR A 75 16.82 15.71 5.01
N THR A 76 16.34 16.87 5.44
CA THR A 76 16.09 17.29 6.82
C THR A 76 14.62 17.46 7.21
N HIS A 77 13.65 17.27 6.30
CA HIS A 77 12.25 17.52 6.65
C HIS A 77 11.64 16.37 7.52
N PRO A 78 10.97 16.66 8.65
CA PRO A 78 10.37 15.66 9.56
C PRO A 78 9.51 14.58 8.90
N HIS A 79 8.80 14.90 7.81
CA HIS A 79 8.02 13.93 7.05
C HIS A 79 8.87 12.78 6.48
N LEU A 80 10.12 13.03 6.06
CA LEU A 80 11.04 12.01 5.54
C LEU A 80 11.42 10.96 6.61
N LEU A 81 11.58 11.40 7.85
CA LEU A 81 11.86 10.50 8.98
C LEU A 81 10.65 9.58 9.25
N GLU A 82 9.44 10.14 9.24
CA GLU A 82 8.22 9.32 9.38
C GLU A 82 8.04 8.30 8.24
N TYR A 83 8.41 8.66 7.00
CA TYR A 83 8.38 7.72 5.87
C TYR A 83 9.33 6.53 6.13
N ARG A 84 10.57 6.82 6.56
CA ARG A 84 11.57 5.78 6.87
C ARG A 84 11.13 4.86 8.01
N GLU A 85 10.54 5.41 9.07
CA GLU A 85 10.11 4.61 10.21
C GLU A 85 8.99 3.61 9.86
N ILE A 86 8.01 4.05 9.07
CA ILE A 86 6.92 3.18 8.61
C ILE A 86 7.48 2.10 7.67
N PHE A 87 8.35 2.47 6.73
CA PHE A 87 9.03 1.53 5.86
C PHE A 87 9.74 0.42 6.64
N GLU A 88 10.58 0.79 7.61
CA GLU A 88 11.31 -0.18 8.44
C GLU A 88 10.39 -1.03 9.32
N LYS A 89 9.23 -0.48 9.72
CA LYS A 89 8.21 -1.26 10.44
C LYS A 89 7.55 -2.31 9.53
N ILE A 90 7.16 -1.94 8.31
CA ILE A 90 6.59 -2.85 7.32
C ILE A 90 7.61 -3.94 6.98
N ARG A 91 8.86 -3.56 6.69
CA ARG A 91 9.96 -4.47 6.36
C ARG A 91 10.22 -5.49 7.46
N ARG A 92 10.27 -5.07 8.73
CA ARG A 92 10.44 -5.98 9.87
C ARG A 92 9.30 -6.99 9.99
N LYS A 93 8.05 -6.55 9.82
CA LYS A 93 6.88 -7.44 9.85
C LYS A 93 6.88 -8.43 8.69
N GLN A 94 7.18 -7.97 7.48
CA GLN A 94 7.29 -8.86 6.31
C GLN A 94 8.38 -9.91 6.48
N LEU A 95 9.57 -9.50 6.93
CA LEU A 95 10.68 -10.42 7.16
C LEU A 95 10.34 -11.44 8.25
N PHE A 96 9.65 -11.02 9.32
CA PHE A 96 9.16 -11.93 10.34
C PHE A 96 8.18 -12.96 9.76
N THR A 97 7.20 -12.52 8.96
CA THR A 97 6.23 -13.42 8.32
C THR A 97 6.92 -14.42 7.38
N ILE A 98 7.86 -13.97 6.55
CA ILE A 98 8.62 -14.85 5.63
C ILE A 98 9.45 -15.87 6.42
N ARG A 99 10.15 -15.43 7.48
CA ARG A 99 10.93 -16.33 8.34
C ARG A 99 10.04 -17.34 9.05
N ALA A 100 8.91 -16.90 9.57
CA ALA A 100 7.93 -17.79 10.19
C ALA A 100 7.41 -18.84 9.19
N SER A 101 7.06 -18.43 7.96
CA SER A 101 6.62 -19.38 6.93
C SER A 101 7.72 -20.35 6.48
N ALA A 102 8.98 -19.92 6.48
CA ALA A 102 10.11 -20.78 6.13
C ALA A 102 10.41 -21.82 7.22
N LEU A 103 10.30 -21.43 8.50
CA LEU A 103 10.50 -22.35 9.64
C LEU A 103 9.38 -23.40 9.77
N LEU A 104 8.18 -23.08 9.30
CA LEU A 104 7.04 -24.00 9.26
C LEU A 104 7.03 -24.92 8.01
N GLY A 105 8.06 -24.87 7.16
CA GLY A 105 8.26 -25.83 6.06
C GLY A 105 7.49 -25.54 4.76
N GLY A 106 7.49 -24.30 4.25
CA GLY A 106 6.79 -23.93 2.99
C GLY A 106 7.19 -24.75 1.74
N PRO A 107 6.36 -24.78 0.65
CA PRO A 107 5.43 -23.74 0.22
C PRO A 107 3.98 -24.21 -0.01
N GLN A 108 2.99 -23.52 0.57
CA GLN A 108 1.64 -23.43 0.02
C GLN A 108 1.26 -21.95 0.03
N LEU A 109 1.63 -21.21 -1.02
CA LEU A 109 0.94 -20.00 -1.49
C LEU A 109 1.71 -19.49 -2.73
N CYS A 110 1.68 -20.28 -3.79
CA CYS A 110 1.77 -19.76 -5.14
C CYS A 110 0.45 -20.14 -5.81
N THR A 111 -0.12 -19.20 -6.57
CA THR A 111 -1.35 -19.28 -7.38
C THR A 111 -2.68 -19.25 -6.64
N GLU A 112 -3.20 -18.05 -6.40
CA GLU A 112 -4.65 -17.77 -6.55
C GLU A 112 -4.89 -16.24 -6.46
N MET A 113 -4.42 -15.48 -7.46
CA MET A 113 -4.99 -14.16 -7.79
C MET A 113 -4.88 -13.85 -9.30
N ASP A 114 -4.94 -14.87 -10.15
CA ASP A 114 -5.21 -14.74 -11.59
C ASP A 114 -6.60 -15.33 -11.90
N THR A 115 -7.66 -14.64 -11.47
CA THR A 115 -9.03 -14.91 -11.96
C THR A 115 -9.79 -13.61 -12.22
N HIS A 116 -9.17 -12.74 -13.01
CA HIS A 116 -9.91 -11.89 -13.95
C HIS A 116 -9.49 -12.23 -15.39
N ARG A 117 -9.82 -13.46 -15.82
CA ARG A 117 -10.12 -13.72 -17.23
C ARG A 117 -11.48 -14.43 -17.31
N VAL A 118 -12.44 -13.60 -17.66
CA VAL A 118 -13.82 -13.90 -18.01
C VAL A 118 -13.87 -15.03 -19.07
N ASN A 119 -14.81 -15.96 -18.87
CA ASN A 119 -15.44 -16.87 -19.85
C ASN A 119 -14.63 -17.27 -21.09
N LEU A 120 -14.40 -18.57 -21.24
CA LEU A 120 -15.23 -19.39 -22.15
C LEU A 120 -14.96 -20.88 -21.87
N VAL A 121 -15.84 -21.51 -21.10
CA VAL A 121 -16.04 -22.96 -21.17
C VAL A 121 -17.33 -23.18 -21.95
N GLY A 122 -17.24 -23.95 -23.03
CA GLY A 122 -18.32 -24.78 -23.53
C GLY A 122 -19.10 -24.21 -24.72
N LEU A 123 -18.86 -24.80 -25.90
CA LEU A 123 -19.92 -25.29 -26.79
C LEU A 123 -19.29 -26.34 -27.72
N VAL A 124 -19.65 -27.60 -27.40
CA VAL A 124 -19.76 -28.81 -28.24
C VAL A 124 -18.59 -29.15 -29.18
#